data_AF-A0A841VFG5-F1
#
_entry.id   AF-A0A841VFG5-F1
#
_cell.length_a   1.000
_cell.length_b   1.000
_cell.length_c   1.000
_cell.angle_alpha   90.00
_cell.angle_beta   90.00
_cell.angle_gamma   90.00
#
_symmetry.space_group_name_H-M   'P 1'
#
loop_
_entity.id
_entity.type
_entity.pdbx_description
1 polymer ?
#
loop_
_entity_poly.entity_id
_entity_poly.type
_entity_poly.pdbx_seq_one_letter_code
_entity_poly.pdbx_strand_id
1 'polypeptide(L)'
;MDISPIKAVQAPYYGDSSYRTPPPDLPSLLLKERIVYIGMPLVPAVTELIVAELLFLQSDDPEKPIKIYINSTGTSGYSGEPIGFETEAFAIYDTMKYIKPPIHTICVGSAMGMAAMLLSAGTKGCRASLPHSSIILHQPKSYAQGQATDIQIRAREVLVNKGALVDILNRTTGQPPEKIAKDMDRLLYLTPYEAKEYGLIDRVFEKEELANPPLPASVL
;
A
#
# COMPACT_ATOMS: atom_id res chain seq x y z
N MET A 1 1.97 -41.42 -26.91
CA MET A 1 1.59 -40.63 -25.73
C MET A 1 2.66 -40.89 -24.70
N ASP A 2 3.50 -39.91 -24.43
CA ASP A 2 4.60 -40.03 -23.47
C ASP A 2 4.00 -39.94 -22.06
N ILE A 3 4.01 -41.05 -21.33
CA ILE A 3 3.44 -41.16 -19.98
C ILE A 3 4.61 -41.08 -19.00
N SER A 4 5.31 -39.94 -19.03
CA SER A 4 6.31 -39.66 -18.00
C SER A 4 5.56 -39.48 -16.67
N PRO A 5 5.96 -40.16 -15.58
CA PRO A 5 5.28 -40.01 -14.29
C PRO A 5 5.38 -38.55 -13.85
N ILE A 6 4.24 -37.96 -13.47
CA ILE A 6 4.18 -36.62 -12.90
C ILE A 6 5.06 -36.63 -11.65
N LYS A 7 6.27 -36.07 -11.75
CA LYS A 7 7.16 -35.87 -10.61
C LYS A 7 6.54 -34.74 -9.79
N ALA A 8 5.87 -35.08 -8.70
CA ALA A 8 5.48 -34.09 -7.71
C ALA A 8 6.75 -33.41 -7.19
N VAL A 9 6.96 -32.16 -7.57
CA VAL A 9 8.06 -31.35 -7.06
C VAL A 9 7.66 -30.91 -5.66
N GLN A 10 8.08 -31.67 -4.64
CA GLN A 10 7.95 -31.24 -3.26
C GLN A 10 9.01 -30.18 -2.99
N ALA A 11 8.59 -29.03 -2.46
CA ALA A 11 9.51 -27.99 -2.03
C ALA A 11 10.42 -28.53 -0.90
N PRO A 12 11.73 -28.25 -0.95
CA PRO A 12 12.67 -28.78 0.04
C PRO A 12 12.38 -28.17 1.43
N TYR A 13 12.37 -29.02 2.45
CA TYR A 13 12.32 -28.60 3.85
C TYR A 13 13.69 -28.08 4.28
N TYR A 14 13.72 -27.06 5.15
CA TYR A 14 14.94 -26.53 5.74
C TYR A 14 15.19 -27.12 7.15
N GLY A 15 16.46 -27.37 7.50
CA GLY A 15 16.89 -27.81 8.83
C GLY A 15 17.41 -29.26 8.91
N ASP A 16 18.03 -29.61 10.04
CA ASP A 16 18.47 -30.97 10.35
C ASP A 16 17.29 -31.92 10.54
N SER A 17 17.53 -33.24 10.44
CA SER A 17 16.50 -34.30 10.46
C SER A 17 15.53 -34.23 11.66
N SER A 18 15.94 -33.60 12.76
CA SER A 18 15.15 -33.41 13.98
C SER A 18 14.23 -32.19 13.97
N TYR A 19 14.50 -31.18 13.13
CA TYR A 19 13.74 -29.92 13.04
C TYR A 19 13.53 -29.53 11.56
N ARG A 20 12.69 -30.29 10.86
CA ARG A 20 12.21 -29.88 9.54
C ARG A 20 11.24 -28.71 9.70
N THR A 21 11.65 -27.53 9.27
CA THR A 21 10.73 -26.41 9.08
C THR A 21 10.07 -26.55 7.71
N PRO A 22 8.73 -26.43 7.63
CA PRO A 22 8.06 -26.38 6.34
C PRO A 22 8.65 -25.27 5.48
N PRO A 23 8.67 -25.45 4.14
CA PRO A 23 9.15 -24.40 3.25
C PRO A 23 8.34 -23.11 3.51
N PRO A 24 8.99 -21.94 3.52
CA PRO A 24 8.29 -20.67 3.73
C PRO A 24 7.24 -20.44 2.64
N ASP A 25 6.12 -19.85 3.02
CA ASP A 25 5.09 -19.41 2.10
C ASP A 25 5.53 -18.14 1.34
N LEU A 26 4.79 -17.80 0.29
CA LEU A 26 5.13 -16.68 -0.59
C LEU A 26 5.19 -15.33 0.16
N PRO A 27 4.23 -14.96 1.04
CA PRO A 27 4.35 -13.75 1.86
C PRO A 27 5.63 -13.73 2.71
N SER A 28 6.02 -14.84 3.35
CA SER A 28 7.27 -14.90 4.12
C SER A 28 8.51 -14.70 3.23
N LEU A 29 8.50 -15.21 2.01
CA LEU A 29 9.58 -14.99 1.04
C LEU A 29 9.68 -13.51 0.62
N LEU A 30 8.54 -12.84 0.41
CA LEU A 30 8.50 -11.42 0.10
C LEU A 30 8.97 -10.57 1.30
N LEU A 31 8.49 -10.88 2.50
CA LEU A 31 8.86 -10.16 3.72
C LEU A 31 10.36 -10.28 4.00
N LYS A 32 10.97 -11.45 3.74
CA LYS A 32 12.42 -11.64 3.82
C LYS A 32 13.19 -10.71 2.87
N GLU A 33 12.63 -10.43 1.70
CA GLU A 33 13.16 -9.43 0.74
C GLU A 33 12.70 -7.99 1.06
N ARG A 34 12.10 -7.78 2.24
CA ARG A 34 11.58 -6.50 2.75
C ARG A 34 10.47 -5.90 1.87
N ILE A 35 9.66 -6.79 1.30
CA ILE A 35 8.53 -6.47 0.45
C ILE A 35 7.24 -6.68 1.25
N VAL A 36 6.45 -5.61 1.36
CA VAL A 36 5.10 -5.60 1.94
C VAL A 36 4.10 -5.38 0.80
N TYR A 37 3.05 -6.19 0.71
CA TYR A 37 2.07 -6.12 -0.37
C TYR A 37 0.67 -5.77 0.14
N ILE A 38 0.18 -4.60 -0.23
CA ILE A 38 -1.17 -4.11 0.09
C ILE A 38 -2.07 -4.38 -1.12
N GLY A 39 -2.62 -5.59 -1.19
CA GLY A 39 -3.45 -6.06 -2.32
C GLY A 39 -4.97 -6.06 -2.08
N MET A 40 -5.42 -5.70 -0.88
CA MET A 40 -6.82 -5.79 -0.45
C MET A 40 -7.31 -4.44 0.09
N PRO A 41 -8.64 -4.23 0.18
CA PRO A 41 -9.19 -3.12 0.95
C PRO A 41 -8.66 -3.11 2.38
N LEU A 42 -8.45 -1.92 2.92
CA LEU A 42 -7.91 -1.68 4.25
C LEU A 42 -9.03 -1.89 5.28
N VAL A 43 -8.97 -3.04 5.94
CA VAL A 43 -9.83 -3.47 7.05
C VAL A 43 -8.95 -3.84 8.24
N PRO A 44 -9.49 -3.94 9.47
CA PRO A 44 -8.69 -4.19 10.67
C PRO A 44 -7.65 -5.32 10.56
N ALA A 45 -8.05 -6.47 10.01
CA ALA A 45 -7.15 -7.62 9.85
C ALA A 45 -5.99 -7.36 8.86
N VAL A 46 -6.24 -6.58 7.80
CA VAL A 46 -5.20 -6.20 6.83
C VAL A 46 -4.27 -5.19 7.47
N THR A 47 -4.82 -4.17 8.13
CA THR A 47 -4.06 -3.14 8.83
C THR A 47 -3.14 -3.72 9.89
N GLU A 48 -3.67 -4.62 10.73
CA GLU A 48 -2.92 -5.28 11.79
C GLU A 48 -1.69 -5.99 11.23
N LEU A 49 -1.85 -6.75 10.14
CA LEU A 49 -0.76 -7.46 9.49
C LEU A 49 0.28 -6.49 8.92
N ILE A 50 -0.15 -5.45 8.18
CA ILE A 50 0.78 -4.48 7.58
C ILE A 50 1.57 -3.74 8.66
N VAL A 51 0.93 -3.32 9.74
CA VAL A 51 1.62 -2.65 10.86
C VAL A 51 2.62 -3.61 11.52
N ALA A 52 2.25 -4.88 11.74
CA ALA A 52 3.15 -5.88 12.28
C ALA A 52 4.37 -6.13 11.38
N GLU A 53 4.18 -6.25 10.06
CA GLU A 53 5.26 -6.41 9.08
C GLU A 53 6.21 -5.21 9.09
N LEU A 54 5.70 -3.98 9.14
CA LEU A 54 6.51 -2.76 9.19
C LEU A 54 7.35 -2.67 10.47
N LEU A 55 6.76 -3.00 11.62
CA LEU A 55 7.47 -3.02 12.91
C LEU A 55 8.53 -4.12 12.95
N PHE A 56 8.22 -5.30 12.39
CA PHE A 56 9.17 -6.39 12.25
C PHE A 56 10.37 -5.98 11.39
N LEU A 57 10.13 -5.42 10.20
CA LEU A 57 11.18 -5.01 9.28
C LEU A 57 12.08 -3.90 9.85
N GLN A 58 11.53 -3.01 10.66
CA GLN A 58 12.32 -2.06 11.43
C GLN A 58 13.23 -2.75 12.45
N SER A 59 12.72 -3.74 13.18
CA SER A 59 13.52 -4.47 14.16
C SER A 59 14.59 -5.35 13.52
N ASP A 60 14.33 -5.89 12.33
CA ASP A 60 15.25 -6.73 11.57
C ASP A 60 16.44 -5.92 11.04
N ASP A 61 16.18 -4.79 10.37
CA ASP A 61 17.20 -3.88 9.88
C ASP A 61 16.62 -2.46 9.72
N PRO A 62 16.97 -1.50 10.60
CA PRO A 62 16.39 -0.16 10.57
C PRO A 62 16.93 0.73 9.44
N GLU A 63 18.02 0.34 8.77
CA GLU A 63 18.68 1.15 7.74
C GLU A 63 18.24 0.73 6.34
N LYS A 64 17.90 -0.55 6.14
CA LYS A 64 17.49 -1.06 4.83
C LYS A 64 16.09 -0.59 4.41
N PRO A 65 15.90 -0.15 3.15
CA PRO A 65 14.60 0.24 2.66
C PRO A 65 13.54 -0.86 2.77
N ILE A 66 12.28 -0.44 2.91
CA ILE A 66 11.09 -1.30 2.83
C ILE A 66 10.35 -0.96 1.54
N LYS A 67 9.99 -1.96 0.75
CA LYS A 67 9.21 -1.78 -0.48
C LYS A 67 7.75 -2.13 -0.22
N ILE A 68 6.87 -1.15 -0.32
CA ILE A 68 5.42 -1.33 -0.21
C ILE A 68 4.82 -1.31 -1.60
N TYR A 69 4.33 -2.45 -2.05
CA TYR A 69 3.59 -2.58 -3.30
C TYR A 69 2.10 -2.42 -3.03
N ILE A 70 1.43 -1.53 -3.78
CA ILE A 70 0.05 -1.12 -3.52
C ILE A 70 -0.82 -1.46 -4.73
N ASN A 71 -1.81 -2.32 -4.49
CA ASN A 71 -2.92 -2.62 -5.37
C ASN A 71 -4.21 -2.66 -4.54
N SER A 72 -4.69 -1.50 -4.12
CA SER A 72 -5.77 -1.43 -3.13
C SER A 72 -6.74 -0.31 -3.41
N THR A 73 -8.00 -0.57 -3.09
CA THR A 73 -9.08 0.41 -3.14
C THR A 73 -9.12 1.31 -1.89
N GLY A 74 -8.14 1.17 -0.98
CA GLY A 74 -8.12 1.87 0.29
C GLY A 74 -9.20 1.33 1.22
N THR A 75 -9.94 2.21 1.88
CA THR A 75 -11.02 1.84 2.80
C THR A 75 -12.40 1.76 2.12
N SER A 76 -12.42 1.92 0.80
CA SER A 76 -13.63 1.81 -0.03
C SER A 76 -13.55 0.58 -0.93
N GLY A 77 -14.69 0.10 -1.43
CA GLY A 77 -14.76 -0.86 -2.52
C GLY A 77 -14.71 -0.21 -3.89
N TYR A 78 -14.67 -1.03 -4.93
CA TYR A 78 -14.65 -0.56 -6.32
C TYR A 78 -15.90 0.23 -6.71
N SER A 79 -17.05 -0.04 -6.08
CA SER A 79 -18.29 0.73 -6.31
C SER A 79 -18.37 1.97 -5.43
N GLY A 80 -17.35 2.23 -4.61
CA GLY A 80 -17.24 3.38 -3.73
C GLY A 80 -18.03 3.25 -2.42
N GLU A 81 -18.43 2.04 -2.05
CA GLU A 81 -18.97 1.67 -0.74
C GLU A 81 -17.85 1.65 0.32
N PRO A 82 -18.09 2.15 1.54
CA PRO A 82 -17.14 2.02 2.64
C PRO A 82 -17.01 0.55 3.07
N ILE A 83 -15.79 0.03 3.05
CA ILE A 83 -15.43 -1.33 3.49
C ILE A 83 -14.71 -1.30 4.86
N GLY A 84 -13.93 -0.25 5.11
CA GLY A 84 -13.21 -0.04 6.36
C GLY A 84 -13.32 1.41 6.83
N PHE A 85 -12.76 1.68 8.00
CA PHE A 85 -12.67 3.03 8.55
C PHE A 85 -11.39 3.71 8.09
N GLU A 86 -11.39 5.04 7.95
CA GLU A 86 -10.19 5.79 7.53
C GLU A 86 -9.02 5.62 8.52
N THR A 87 -9.34 5.33 9.79
CA THR A 87 -8.37 5.00 10.84
C THR A 87 -7.44 3.85 10.47
N GLU A 88 -7.91 2.91 9.66
CA GLU A 88 -7.10 1.78 9.17
C GLU A 88 -5.88 2.27 8.37
N ALA A 89 -6.12 3.19 7.45
CA ALA A 89 -5.05 3.77 6.65
C ALA A 89 -4.20 4.77 7.43
N PHE A 90 -4.80 5.51 8.38
CA PHE A 90 -4.04 6.40 9.26
C PHE A 90 -3.05 5.63 10.14
N ALA A 91 -3.43 4.46 10.67
CA ALA A 91 -2.53 3.61 11.43
C ALA A 91 -1.31 3.16 10.60
N ILE A 92 -1.52 2.76 9.35
CA ILE A 92 -0.43 2.40 8.42
C ILE A 92 0.43 3.64 8.13
N TYR A 93 -0.19 4.78 7.81
CA TYR A 93 0.52 6.03 7.53
C TYR A 93 1.39 6.48 8.70
N ASP A 94 0.86 6.48 9.92
CA ASP A 94 1.60 6.89 11.11
C ASP A 94 2.74 5.90 11.40
N THR A 95 2.51 4.60 11.20
CA THR A 95 3.57 3.59 11.30
C THR A 95 4.67 3.84 10.26
N MET A 96 4.30 4.14 9.01
CA MET A 96 5.25 4.51 7.95
C MET A 96 6.11 5.72 8.31
N LYS A 97 5.57 6.69 9.08
CA LYS A 97 6.33 7.86 9.56
C LYS A 97 7.10 7.61 10.85
N TYR A 98 6.64 6.67 11.66
CA TYR A 98 7.25 6.33 12.94
C TYR A 98 8.52 5.50 12.79
N ILE A 99 8.56 4.59 11.81
CA ILE A 99 9.72 3.73 11.59
C ILE A 99 10.87 4.48 10.87
N LYS A 100 12.10 4.07 11.17
CA LYS A 100 13.35 4.61 10.60
C LYS A 100 13.61 4.22 9.15
N PRO A 101 13.35 2.96 8.71
CA PRO A 101 13.62 2.56 7.33
C PRO A 101 12.99 3.50 6.31
N PRO A 102 13.70 3.85 5.22
CA PRO A 102 13.08 4.56 4.12
C PRO A 102 12.06 3.64 3.43
N ILE A 103 10.90 4.21 3.06
CA ILE A 103 9.78 3.46 2.52
C ILE A 103 9.59 3.79 1.05
N HIS A 104 9.74 2.79 0.21
CA HIS A 104 9.56 2.89 -1.24
C HIS A 104 8.16 2.39 -1.57
N THR A 105 7.30 3.26 -2.08
CA THR A 105 5.92 2.90 -2.44
C THR A 105 5.83 2.69 -3.95
N ILE A 106 5.22 1.57 -4.37
CA ILE A 106 5.06 1.23 -5.78
C ILE A 106 3.60 0.88 -6.04
N CYS A 107 2.92 1.67 -6.87
CA CYS A 107 1.57 1.33 -7.32
C CYS A 107 1.64 0.29 -8.45
N VAL A 108 0.94 -0.82 -8.25
CA VAL A 108 0.82 -1.94 -9.19
C VAL A 108 -0.66 -2.26 -9.40
N GLY A 109 -1.27 -1.68 -10.43
CA GLY A 109 -2.70 -1.88 -10.71
C GLY A 109 -3.54 -0.69 -10.28
N SER A 110 -3.89 -0.57 -9.00
CA SER A 110 -4.64 0.60 -8.53
C SER A 110 -4.28 1.08 -7.13
N ALA A 111 -4.39 2.38 -6.90
CA ALA A 111 -4.31 3.00 -5.59
C ALA A 111 -5.44 4.04 -5.47
N MET A 112 -6.49 3.72 -4.72
CA MET A 112 -7.68 4.57 -4.61
C MET A 112 -7.87 5.12 -3.20
N GLY A 113 -8.25 6.41 -3.11
CA GLY A 113 -8.57 7.10 -1.87
C GLY A 113 -7.45 7.01 -0.85
N MET A 114 -7.70 6.31 0.26
CA MET A 114 -6.71 6.09 1.30
C MET A 114 -5.46 5.33 0.81
N ALA A 115 -5.58 4.44 -0.17
CA ALA A 115 -4.41 3.78 -0.77
C ALA A 115 -3.57 4.74 -1.63
N ALA A 116 -4.18 5.72 -2.31
CA ALA A 116 -3.46 6.78 -3.01
C ALA A 116 -2.72 7.70 -2.02
N MET A 117 -3.32 7.96 -0.85
CA MET A 117 -2.65 8.67 0.23
C MET A 117 -1.43 7.90 0.74
N LEU A 118 -1.54 6.59 0.99
CA LEU A 118 -0.40 5.75 1.39
C LEU A 118 0.69 5.73 0.32
N LEU A 119 0.32 5.62 -0.95
CA LEU A 119 1.25 5.73 -2.08
C LEU A 119 2.04 7.04 -2.03
N SER A 120 1.36 8.17 -1.81
CA SER A 120 2.00 9.48 -1.72
C SER A 120 2.90 9.65 -0.48
N ALA A 121 2.66 8.87 0.56
CA ALA A 121 3.32 8.98 1.86
C ALA A 121 4.70 8.31 1.94
N GLY A 122 5.10 7.56 0.91
CA GLY A 122 6.44 7.00 0.78
C GLY A 122 7.54 8.07 0.85
N THR A 123 8.77 7.64 1.06
CA THR A 123 9.94 8.52 1.09
C THR A 123 10.04 9.30 -0.22
N LYS A 124 10.18 10.62 -0.12
CA LYS A 124 10.24 11.51 -1.29
C LYS A 124 11.39 11.10 -2.22
N GLY A 125 11.10 10.99 -3.52
CA GLY A 125 12.01 10.46 -4.54
C GLY A 125 11.88 8.95 -4.78
N CYS A 126 11.21 8.22 -3.87
CA CYS A 126 11.06 6.76 -3.90
C CYS A 126 9.60 6.30 -4.08
N ARG A 127 8.72 7.18 -4.56
CA ARG A 127 7.31 6.87 -4.85
C ARG A 127 7.16 6.60 -6.34
N ALA A 128 6.67 5.43 -6.71
CA ALA A 128 6.64 4.98 -8.10
C ALA A 128 5.30 4.34 -8.49
N SER A 129 5.07 4.19 -9.78
CA SER A 129 3.93 3.46 -10.32
C SER A 129 4.31 2.75 -11.62
N LEU A 130 3.67 1.62 -11.90
CA LEU A 130 3.76 0.99 -13.23
C LEU A 130 2.88 1.73 -14.26
N PRO A 131 3.22 1.68 -15.57
CA PRO A 131 2.66 2.59 -16.59
C PRO A 131 1.15 2.49 -16.83
N HIS A 132 0.54 1.37 -16.45
CA HIS A 132 -0.90 1.12 -16.63
C HIS A 132 -1.68 1.11 -15.32
N SER A 133 -1.07 1.56 -14.23
CA SER A 133 -1.78 1.66 -12.96
C SER A 133 -2.74 2.84 -12.96
N SER A 134 -3.76 2.79 -12.11
CA SER A 134 -4.73 3.88 -11.92
C SER A 134 -4.62 4.44 -10.50
N ILE A 135 -4.35 5.73 -10.37
CA ILE A 135 -4.34 6.42 -9.08
C ILE A 135 -5.61 7.25 -8.99
N ILE A 136 -6.40 7.02 -7.94
CA ILE A 136 -7.75 7.57 -7.85
C ILE A 136 -7.88 8.36 -6.55
N LEU A 137 -8.21 9.65 -6.65
CA LEU A 137 -8.51 10.49 -5.49
C LEU A 137 -10.02 10.60 -5.29
N HIS A 138 -10.47 10.48 -4.04
CA HIS A 138 -11.84 10.75 -3.64
C HIS A 138 -11.94 11.03 -2.14
N GLN A 139 -12.99 11.71 -1.73
CA GLN A 139 -13.26 11.99 -0.32
C GLN A 139 -13.67 10.73 0.46
N PRO A 140 -13.41 10.70 1.79
CA PRO A 140 -13.94 9.67 2.69
C PRO A 140 -15.45 9.56 2.62
N LYS A 141 -15.98 8.35 2.86
CA LYS A 141 -17.42 8.07 2.81
C LYS A 141 -17.77 7.22 4.02
N SER A 142 -18.90 7.53 4.66
CA SER A 142 -19.47 6.70 5.71
C SER A 142 -20.98 6.65 5.57
N TYR A 143 -21.56 5.54 5.98
CA TYR A 143 -22.99 5.45 6.26
C TYR A 143 -23.23 5.73 7.74
N ALA A 144 -24.32 6.41 8.07
CA ALA A 144 -24.74 6.66 9.44
C ALA A 144 -26.25 6.48 9.55
N GLN A 145 -26.70 5.75 10.56
CA GLN A 145 -28.11 5.52 10.89
C GLN A 145 -28.24 5.48 12.41
N GLY A 146 -29.36 5.95 12.95
CA GLY A 146 -29.61 5.97 14.39
C GLY A 146 -30.31 7.24 14.84
N GLN A 147 -30.12 7.63 16.10
CA GLN A 147 -30.65 8.88 16.63
C GLN A 147 -30.01 10.09 15.92
N ALA A 148 -30.72 11.22 15.89
CA ALA A 148 -30.21 12.45 15.26
C ALA A 148 -28.83 12.86 15.81
N THR A 149 -28.61 12.70 17.12
CA THR A 149 -27.33 12.96 17.79
C THR A 149 -26.22 12.03 17.29
N ASP A 150 -26.48 10.74 17.15
CA ASP A 150 -25.50 9.77 16.67
C ASP A 150 -25.09 10.06 15.21
N ILE A 151 -26.08 10.38 14.37
CA ILE A 151 -25.84 10.78 12.98
C ILE A 151 -24.97 12.04 12.93
N GLN A 152 -25.24 13.04 13.77
CA GLN A 152 -24.45 14.27 13.84
C GLN A 152 -23.01 14.00 14.29
N ILE A 153 -22.80 13.14 15.30
CA ILE A 153 -21.48 12.75 15.78
C ILE A 153 -20.69 12.05 14.68
N ARG A 154 -21.31 11.08 13.99
CA ARG A 154 -20.66 10.35 12.89
C ARG A 154 -20.34 11.25 11.70
N ALA A 155 -21.24 12.17 11.34
CA ALA A 155 -20.96 13.15 10.30
C ALA A 155 -19.76 14.04 10.63
N ARG A 156 -19.63 14.47 11.90
CA ARG A 156 -18.47 15.23 12.36
C ARG A 156 -17.17 14.44 12.22
N GLU A 157 -17.17 13.17 12.59
CA GLU A 157 -15.98 12.30 12.48
C GLU A 157 -15.51 12.18 11.02
N VAL A 158 -16.43 11.98 10.08
CA VAL A 158 -16.10 11.90 8.64
C VAL A 158 -15.46 13.20 8.15
N LEU A 159 -15.93 14.36 8.62
CA LEU A 159 -15.34 15.65 8.27
C LEU A 159 -13.94 15.83 8.86
N VAL A 160 -13.69 15.32 10.06
CA VAL A 160 -12.35 15.29 10.68
C VAL A 160 -11.41 14.43 9.84
N ASN A 161 -11.83 13.20 9.48
CA ASN A 161 -11.05 12.30 8.64
C ASN A 161 -10.77 12.90 7.26
N LYS A 162 -11.75 13.59 6.66
CA LYS A 162 -11.55 14.33 5.40
C LYS A 162 -10.49 15.41 5.54
N GLY A 163 -10.52 16.19 6.62
CA GLY A 163 -9.51 17.20 6.92
C GLY A 163 -8.10 16.59 7.04
N ALA A 164 -7.96 15.52 7.82
CA ALA A 164 -6.69 14.81 7.99
C ALA A 164 -6.13 14.29 6.65
N LEU A 165 -6.99 13.70 5.80
CA LEU A 165 -6.59 13.23 4.47
C LEU A 165 -6.08 14.37 3.58
N VAL A 166 -6.79 15.51 3.56
CA VAL A 166 -6.37 16.71 2.80
C VAL A 166 -5.02 17.23 3.31
N ASP A 167 -4.84 17.30 4.63
CA ASP A 167 -3.58 17.74 5.24
C ASP A 167 -2.40 16.83 4.89
N ILE A 168 -2.61 15.51 4.92
CA ILE A 168 -1.59 14.54 4.53
C ILE A 168 -1.23 14.71 3.06
N LEU A 169 -2.23 14.75 2.17
CA LEU A 169 -2.00 14.92 0.73
C LEU A 169 -1.32 16.25 0.41
N ASN A 170 -1.65 17.35 1.10
CA ASN A 170 -0.96 18.63 0.94
C ASN A 170 0.53 18.47 1.26
N ARG A 171 0.87 17.85 2.38
CA ARG A 171 2.26 17.63 2.80
C ARG A 171 3.04 16.71 1.83
N THR A 172 2.39 15.69 1.28
CA THR A 172 3.06 14.69 0.43
C THR A 172 3.13 15.12 -1.05
N THR A 173 2.14 15.86 -1.55
CA THR A 173 2.07 16.29 -2.96
C THR A 173 2.57 17.71 -3.18
N GLY A 174 2.47 18.58 -2.18
CA GLY A 174 2.72 20.01 -2.31
C GLY A 174 1.57 20.80 -2.95
N GLN A 175 0.43 20.15 -3.24
CA GLN A 175 -0.75 20.81 -3.78
C GLN A 175 -1.49 21.60 -2.68
N PRO A 176 -2.06 22.79 -2.99
CA PRO A 176 -2.86 23.55 -2.03
C PRO A 176 -4.04 22.72 -1.47
N PRO A 177 -4.35 22.81 -0.16
CA PRO A 177 -5.48 22.11 0.44
C PRO A 177 -6.82 22.31 -0.29
N GLU A 178 -7.07 23.52 -0.79
CA GLU A 178 -8.31 23.87 -1.51
C GLU A 178 -8.41 23.13 -2.84
N LYS A 179 -7.27 22.95 -3.53
CA LYS A 179 -7.20 22.18 -4.78
C LYS A 179 -7.46 20.71 -4.50
N ILE A 180 -6.80 20.14 -3.49
CA ILE A 180 -6.99 18.74 -3.09
C ILE A 180 -8.45 18.48 -2.71
N ALA A 181 -9.05 19.34 -1.88
CA ALA A 181 -10.44 19.19 -1.44
C ALA A 181 -11.43 19.24 -2.60
N LYS A 182 -11.17 20.09 -3.60
CA LYS A 182 -11.99 20.19 -4.82
C LYS A 182 -11.82 18.97 -5.73
N ASP A 183 -10.58 18.57 -5.96
CA ASP A 183 -10.23 17.45 -6.84
C ASP A 183 -10.73 16.10 -6.27
N MET A 184 -10.88 15.99 -4.95
CA MET A 184 -11.45 14.83 -4.26
C MET A 184 -12.97 14.87 -4.06
N ASP A 185 -13.67 15.94 -4.45
CA ASP A 185 -15.12 16.03 -4.22
C ASP A 185 -15.88 14.92 -4.98
N ARG A 186 -15.33 14.53 -6.14
CA ARG A 186 -15.75 13.35 -6.92
C ARG A 186 -14.54 12.42 -7.14
N LEU A 187 -14.77 11.36 -7.91
CA LEU A 187 -13.69 10.48 -8.34
C LEU A 187 -12.81 11.23 -9.35
N LEU A 188 -11.55 11.43 -9.01
CA LEU A 188 -10.53 11.91 -9.94
C LEU A 188 -9.59 10.75 -10.28
N TYR A 189 -9.63 10.32 -11.54
CA TYR A 189 -8.73 9.30 -12.08
C TYR A 189 -7.50 9.97 -12.66
N LEU A 190 -6.33 9.46 -12.29
CA LEU A 190 -5.04 9.93 -12.77
C LEU A 190 -4.29 8.73 -13.34
N THR A 191 -3.79 8.89 -14.55
CA THR A 191 -2.74 8.04 -15.09
C THR A 191 -1.47 8.19 -14.25
N PRO A 192 -0.50 7.26 -14.33
CA PRO A 192 0.75 7.38 -13.59
C PRO A 192 1.52 8.67 -13.91
N TYR A 193 1.45 9.13 -15.16
CA TYR A 193 2.08 10.38 -15.59
C TYR A 193 1.40 11.61 -14.98
N GLU A 194 0.07 11.67 -15.02
CA GLU A 194 -0.68 12.75 -14.36
C GLU A 194 -0.50 12.71 -12.84
N ALA A 195 -0.42 11.52 -12.23
CA ALA A 195 -0.15 11.37 -10.79
C ALA A 195 1.25 11.87 -10.41
N LYS A 196 2.24 11.70 -11.31
CA LYS A 196 3.57 12.28 -11.15
C LYS A 196 3.53 13.81 -11.22
N GLU A 197 2.83 14.37 -12.21
CA GLU A 197 2.64 15.82 -12.34
C GLU A 197 1.87 16.41 -11.14
N TYR A 198 0.90 15.67 -10.62
CA TYR A 198 0.13 16.05 -9.44
C TYR A 198 1.00 16.01 -8.16
N GLY A 199 2.08 15.22 -8.14
CA GLY A 199 2.99 15.06 -7.00
C GLY A 199 2.68 13.87 -6.09
N LEU A 200 1.75 12.98 -6.49
CA LEU A 200 1.42 11.75 -5.76
C LEU A 200 2.54 10.70 -5.85
N ILE A 201 3.27 10.69 -6.96
CA ILE A 201 4.44 9.84 -7.17
C ILE A 201 5.60 10.66 -7.76
N ASP A 202 6.81 10.10 -7.72
CA ASP A 202 8.01 10.74 -8.24
C ASP A 202 8.41 10.21 -9.62
N ARG A 203 8.09 8.95 -9.93
CA ARG A 203 8.52 8.27 -11.16
C ARG A 203 7.52 7.22 -11.66
N VAL A 204 7.55 6.95 -12.96
CA VAL A 204 6.84 5.83 -13.59
C VAL A 204 7.90 4.84 -14.05
N PHE A 205 7.77 3.58 -13.64
CA PHE A 205 8.74 2.55 -13.99
C PHE A 205 8.49 2.01 -15.40
N GLU A 206 9.51 2.02 -16.25
CA GLU A 206 9.51 1.38 -17.57
C GLU A 206 10.40 0.12 -17.56
N LYS A 207 10.22 -0.75 -18.56
CA LYS A 207 10.77 -2.12 -18.59
C LYS A 207 12.30 -2.17 -18.42
N GLU A 208 13.00 -1.13 -18.85
CA GLU A 208 14.45 -1.04 -18.83
C GLU A 208 15.03 -0.86 -17.41
N GLU A 209 14.26 -0.39 -16.44
CA GLU A 209 14.76 -0.11 -15.08
C GLU A 209 14.91 -1.37 -14.20
N LEU A 210 14.25 -2.46 -14.55
CA LEU A 210 14.36 -3.77 -13.85
C LEU A 210 15.38 -4.71 -14.49
N ALA A 211 16.01 -4.35 -15.61
CA ALA A 211 16.91 -5.22 -16.37
C ALA A 211 18.26 -5.51 -15.69
N ASN A 212 18.55 -4.87 -14.56
CA ASN A 212 19.68 -5.20 -13.68
C ASN A 212 19.21 -5.54 -12.25
N PRO A 213 18.51 -6.66 -12.02
CA PRO A 213 18.55 -7.24 -10.69
C PRO A 213 19.98 -7.79 -10.47
N PRO A 214 20.65 -7.57 -9.33
CA PRO A 214 21.82 -8.35 -9.00
C PRO A 214 21.39 -9.82 -9.03
N LEU A 215 21.94 -10.59 -9.98
CA LEU A 215 21.66 -12.02 -10.09
C LEU A 215 21.94 -12.66 -8.72
N PRO A 216 21.04 -13.51 -8.20
CA PRO A 216 21.29 -14.19 -6.94
C PRO A 216 22.61 -14.96 -7.05
N ALA A 217 23.45 -14.82 -6.02
CA ALA A 217 24.81 -15.38 -5.97
C ALA A 217 24.88 -16.92 -6.07
N SER A 218 23.74 -17.60 -6.24
CA SER A 218 23.61 -19.04 -6.45
C SER A 218 23.55 -19.45 -7.93
N VAL A 219 23.78 -18.53 -8.87
CA VAL A 219 23.96 -18.83 -10.30
C VAL A 219 25.33 -18.33 -10.78
N LEU A 220 26.38 -18.83 -10.14
CA LEU A 220 27.77 -18.94 -10.60
C LEU A 220 28.37 -20.22 -9.98
#